data_AF-A0A2N3U7S6-F1
#
_entry.id   AF-A0A2N3U7S6-F1
#
_cell.length_a   1.000
_cell.length_b   1.000
_cell.length_c   1.000
_cell.angle_alpha   90.00
_cell.angle_beta   90.00
_cell.angle_gamma   90.00
#
_symmetry.space_group_name_H-M   'P 1'
#
loop_
_entity.id
_entity.type
_entity.pdbx_description
1 polymer ?
#
loop_
_entity_poly.entity_id
_entity_poly.type
_entity_poly.pdbx_seq_one_letter_code
_entity_poly.pdbx_strand_id
1 'polypeptide(L)'
;MKKIIKYVLYDIVRNKIVVAYTLFLLLLSVGLFNLGSSPEKGLLSLLNLVLLTVPLISIVFATTHFYNSYEFMELLVSQPIKRSKIFMSEYLGVTLSLSAALVIGMGIPVMLFAPGATGLYLVLTGVFITFIFVALAFLASVLTRDKAKGIGIALLLWFYFALIYDGIVLFILYSFADYPLEYATLTMTALNPVDLGRIMVLLNLDVSALMGYTGALYKSIFGSMWGIVSAFGVMLLWVTIPLITSRNIFQKRDL
;
A
#
# COMPACT_ATOMS: atom_id res chain seq x y z
N MET A 1 11.10 -21.33 7.73
CA MET A 1 10.15 -20.25 7.38
C MET A 1 9.43 -19.76 8.63
N LYS A 2 8.55 -20.55 9.27
CA LYS A 2 7.79 -20.12 10.47
C LYS A 2 8.67 -19.54 11.60
N LYS A 3 9.83 -20.15 11.91
CA LYS A 3 10.75 -19.63 12.95
C LYS A 3 11.32 -18.24 12.59
N ILE A 4 11.84 -18.06 11.37
CA ILE A 4 12.43 -16.79 10.91
C ILE A 4 11.38 -15.67 10.89
N ILE A 5 10.21 -15.94 10.31
CA ILE A 5 9.09 -14.99 10.29
C ILE A 5 8.71 -14.58 11.72
N LYS A 6 8.62 -15.54 12.66
CA LYS A 6 8.30 -15.23 14.05
C LYS A 6 9.32 -14.30 14.71
N TYR A 7 10.61 -14.51 14.46
CA TYR A 7 11.67 -13.65 15.01
C TYR A 7 11.62 -12.25 14.39
N VAL A 8 11.50 -12.14 13.07
CA VAL A 8 11.40 -10.86 12.37
C VAL A 8 10.14 -10.10 12.82
N LEU A 9 8.99 -10.76 12.92
CA LEU A 9 7.76 -10.16 13.46
C LEU A 9 7.96 -9.64 14.88
N TYR A 10 8.60 -10.42 15.75
CA TYR A 10 8.80 -10.03 17.15
C TYR A 10 9.73 -8.82 17.29
N ASP A 11 10.76 -8.76 16.45
CA ASP A 11 11.70 -7.64 16.42
C ASP A 11 11.00 -6.36 15.91
N ILE A 12 10.25 -6.47 14.82
CA ILE A 12 9.55 -5.34 14.19
C ILE A 12 8.43 -4.80 15.09
N VAL A 13 7.66 -5.66 15.76
CA VAL A 13 6.58 -5.22 16.67
C VAL A 13 7.13 -4.44 17.87
N ARG A 14 8.38 -4.72 18.29
CA ARG A 14 9.06 -3.95 19.36
C ARG A 14 9.73 -2.68 18.86
N ASN A 15 9.79 -2.47 17.55
CA ASN A 15 10.39 -1.29 16.97
C ASN A 15 9.56 -0.04 17.30
N LYS A 16 10.21 0.97 17.88
CA LYS A 16 9.59 2.24 18.27
C LYS A 16 8.85 2.92 17.11
N ILE A 17 9.34 2.77 15.87
CA ILE A 17 8.72 3.35 14.68
C ILE A 17 7.37 2.70 14.38
N VAL A 18 7.25 1.37 14.53
CA VAL A 18 6.00 0.64 14.28
C VAL A 18 4.96 0.95 15.35
N VAL A 19 5.40 1.07 16.61
CA VAL A 19 4.55 1.51 17.71
C VAL A 19 4.08 2.96 17.49
N ALA A 20 4.99 3.86 17.12
CA ALA A 20 4.66 5.24 16.80
C ALA A 20 3.71 5.34 15.60
N TYR A 21 3.90 4.52 14.57
CA TYR A 21 3.00 4.43 13.42
C TYR A 21 1.59 3.96 13.81
N THR A 22 1.50 2.93 14.66
CA THR A 22 0.22 2.44 15.20
C THR A 22 -0.51 3.53 15.97
N LEU A 23 0.19 4.21 16.89
CA LEU A 23 -0.34 5.31 17.69
C LEU A 23 -0.75 6.50 16.80
N PHE A 24 0.07 6.84 15.81
CA PHE A 24 -0.23 7.90 14.85
C PHE A 24 -1.53 7.61 14.10
N LEU A 25 -1.68 6.41 13.54
CA LEU A 25 -2.92 6.01 12.86
C LEU A 25 -4.13 6.00 13.79
N LEU A 26 -3.95 5.58 15.04
CA LEU A 26 -5.01 5.58 16.05
C LEU A 26 -5.46 7.00 16.39
N LEU A 27 -4.53 7.88 16.73
CA LEU A 27 -4.84 9.27 17.03
C LEU A 27 -5.45 9.99 15.84
N LEU A 28 -4.92 9.75 14.63
CA LEU A 28 -5.41 10.35 13.40
C LEU A 28 -6.84 9.87 13.08
N SER A 29 -7.10 8.57 13.15
CA SER A 29 -8.44 8.03 12.87
C SER A 29 -9.47 8.45 13.93
N VAL A 30 -9.15 8.32 15.22
CA VAL A 30 -10.04 8.80 16.30
C VAL A 30 -10.27 10.31 16.17
N GLY A 31 -9.23 11.10 15.92
CA GLY A 31 -9.33 12.55 15.75
C GLY A 31 -10.24 12.94 14.59
N LEU A 32 -10.06 12.32 13.42
CA LEU A 32 -10.88 12.61 12.25
C LEU A 32 -12.35 12.19 12.42
N PHE A 33 -12.62 11.06 13.07
CA PHE A 33 -14.00 10.65 13.34
C PHE A 33 -14.71 11.55 14.35
N ASN A 34 -13.99 12.08 15.35
CA ASN A 34 -14.56 13.00 16.33
C ASN A 34 -14.73 14.43 15.78
N LEU A 35 -13.87 14.87 14.87
CA LEU A 35 -14.00 16.16 14.19
C LEU A 35 -15.04 16.14 13.06
N GLY A 36 -15.27 14.96 12.47
CA GLY A 36 -16.24 14.77 11.40
C GLY A 36 -17.67 14.97 11.90
N SER A 37 -18.44 15.79 11.18
CA SER A 37 -19.88 15.97 11.44
C SER A 37 -20.72 14.72 11.09
N SER A 38 -20.13 13.75 10.38
CA SER A 38 -20.77 12.48 10.01
C SER A 38 -19.71 11.38 9.81
N PRO A 39 -20.06 10.09 10.02
CA PRO A 39 -19.15 8.97 9.79
C PRO A 39 -18.59 8.90 8.36
N GLU A 40 -19.41 9.24 7.36
CA GLU A 40 -19.00 9.25 5.94
C GLU A 40 -17.92 10.30 5.65
N LYS A 41 -18.08 11.52 6.18
CA LYS A 41 -17.04 12.56 6.05
C LYS A 41 -15.75 12.15 6.78
N GLY A 42 -15.88 11.54 7.96
CA GLY A 42 -14.74 10.98 8.70
C GLY A 42 -13.99 9.92 7.88
N LEU A 43 -14.72 8.98 7.26
CA LEU A 43 -14.16 7.97 6.35
C LEU A 43 -13.47 8.58 5.12
N LEU A 44 -14.09 9.58 4.49
CA LEU A 44 -13.51 10.29 3.33
C LEU A 44 -12.20 10.98 3.69
N SER A 45 -12.17 11.73 4.79
CA SER A 45 -10.95 12.39 5.27
C SER A 45 -9.87 11.37 5.62
N LEU A 46 -10.27 10.28 6.28
CA LEU A 46 -9.35 9.20 6.66
C LEU A 46 -8.78 8.50 5.43
N LEU A 47 -9.60 8.19 4.42
CA LEU A 47 -9.17 7.61 3.14
C LEU A 47 -8.05 8.44 2.51
N ASN A 48 -8.25 9.75 2.35
CA ASN A 48 -7.25 10.61 1.71
C ASN A 48 -5.93 10.65 2.48
N LEU A 49 -5.97 10.74 3.81
CA LEU A 49 -4.75 10.74 4.62
C LEU A 49 -4.06 9.37 4.63
N VAL A 50 -4.81 8.28 4.68
CA VAL A 50 -4.28 6.90 4.68
C VAL A 50 -3.62 6.59 3.35
N LEU A 51 -4.25 6.97 2.23
CA LEU A 51 -3.68 6.78 0.89
C LEU A 51 -2.39 7.57 0.66
N LEU A 52 -2.15 8.65 1.42
CA LEU A 52 -0.88 9.39 1.35
C LEU A 52 0.17 8.81 2.32
N THR A 53 -0.24 8.61 3.58
CA THR A 53 0.66 8.30 4.71
C THR A 53 1.08 6.83 4.76
N VAL A 54 0.18 5.89 4.48
CA VAL A 54 0.48 4.45 4.54
C VAL A 54 1.53 4.04 3.51
N PRO A 55 1.41 4.42 2.22
CA PRO A 55 2.48 4.22 1.24
C PRO A 55 3.84 4.75 1.68
N LEU A 56 3.86 5.98 2.20
CA LEU A 56 5.09 6.67 2.59
C LEU A 56 5.80 5.93 3.73
N ILE A 57 5.07 5.62 4.79
CA ILE A 57 5.64 4.94 5.96
C ILE A 57 6.06 3.52 5.57
N SER A 58 5.25 2.82 4.77
CA SER A 58 5.56 1.48 4.30
C SER A 58 6.86 1.44 3.49
N ILE A 59 7.03 2.36 2.53
CA ILE A 59 8.20 2.35 1.65
C ILE A 59 9.49 2.75 2.39
N VAL A 60 9.42 3.75 3.28
CA VAL A 60 10.56 4.23 4.05
C VAL A 60 10.99 3.22 5.11
N PHE A 61 10.01 2.64 5.82
CA PHE A 61 10.30 1.62 6.84
C PHE A 61 10.88 0.37 6.19
N ALA A 62 10.27 -0.15 5.13
CA ALA A 62 10.73 -1.36 4.46
C ALA A 62 12.13 -1.21 3.86
N THR A 63 12.42 -0.08 3.20
CA THR A 63 13.77 0.16 2.67
C THR A 63 14.81 0.28 3.77
N THR A 64 14.52 1.03 4.84
CA THR A 64 15.44 1.19 5.97
C THR A 64 15.68 -0.15 6.68
N HIS A 65 14.63 -0.93 6.90
CA HIS A 65 14.71 -2.26 7.51
C HIS A 65 15.57 -3.18 6.65
N PHE A 66 15.34 -3.23 5.34
CA PHE A 66 16.12 -4.06 4.43
C PHE A 66 17.62 -3.79 4.52
N TYR A 67 18.04 -2.51 4.53
CA TYR A 67 19.44 -2.15 4.62
C TYR A 67 20.04 -2.39 6.00
N ASN A 68 19.27 -2.20 7.08
CA ASN A 68 19.74 -2.50 8.45
C ASN A 68 19.88 -4.01 8.69
N SER A 69 18.99 -4.82 8.10
CA SER A 69 19.04 -6.28 8.17
C SER A 69 20.07 -6.90 7.22
N TYR A 70 20.81 -6.11 6.44
CA TYR A 70 21.69 -6.64 5.39
C TYR A 70 22.78 -7.57 5.96
N GLU A 71 23.47 -7.15 7.02
CA GLU A 71 24.48 -7.95 7.72
C GLU A 71 23.87 -9.26 8.27
N PHE A 72 22.66 -9.20 8.82
CA PHE A 72 21.95 -10.38 9.30
C PHE A 72 21.57 -11.33 8.16
N MET A 73 21.12 -10.80 7.02
CA MET A 73 20.82 -11.60 5.82
C MET A 73 22.08 -12.29 5.31
N GLU A 74 23.24 -11.62 5.31
CA GLU A 74 24.52 -12.17 4.91
C GLU A 74 24.93 -13.35 5.81
N LEU A 75 24.82 -13.18 7.14
CA LEU A 75 25.07 -14.26 8.11
C LEU A 75 24.13 -15.46 7.90
N LEU A 76 22.85 -15.23 7.57
CA LEU A 76 21.90 -16.33 7.31
C LEU A 76 22.20 -17.10 6.02
N VAL A 77 22.86 -16.48 5.04
CA VAL A 77 23.26 -17.13 3.78
C VAL A 77 24.45 -18.08 4.00
N SER A 78 25.26 -17.87 5.04
CA SER A 78 26.32 -18.82 5.44
C SER A 78 25.78 -20.13 6.00
N GLN A 79 24.53 -20.12 6.48
CA GLN A 79 23.81 -21.30 6.95
C GLN A 79 23.17 -22.03 5.76
N PRO A 80 22.83 -23.33 5.86
CA PRO A 80 22.20 -24.11 4.79
C PRO A 80 20.72 -23.72 4.55
N ILE A 81 20.46 -22.43 4.30
CA ILE A 81 19.15 -21.83 4.10
C ILE A 81 19.09 -21.25 2.68
N LYS A 82 18.05 -21.61 1.92
CA LYS A 82 17.84 -21.07 0.57
C LYS A 82 17.66 -19.55 0.63
N ARG A 83 18.41 -18.78 -0.18
CA ARG A 83 18.31 -17.30 -0.30
C ARG A 83 16.88 -16.79 -0.48
N SER A 84 16.08 -17.49 -1.31
CA SER A 84 14.66 -17.17 -1.52
C SER A 84 13.81 -17.26 -0.25
N LYS A 85 14.13 -18.18 0.66
CA LYS A 85 13.42 -18.32 1.94
C LYS A 85 13.76 -17.18 2.89
N ILE A 86 15.00 -16.68 2.88
CA ILE A 86 15.42 -15.53 3.69
C ILE A 86 14.64 -14.30 3.21
N PHE A 87 14.75 -13.99 1.92
CA PHE A 87 14.07 -12.85 1.30
C PHE A 87 12.55 -12.85 1.54
N MET A 88 11.89 -13.98 1.30
CA MET A 88 10.43 -14.09 1.51
C MET A 88 10.04 -13.99 2.99
N SER A 89 10.89 -14.47 3.90
CA SER A 89 10.62 -14.35 5.34
C SER A 89 10.73 -12.90 5.80
N GLU A 90 11.70 -12.16 5.26
CA GLU A 90 11.89 -10.74 5.55
C GLU A 90 10.73 -9.89 5.01
N TYR A 91 10.36 -10.10 3.74
CA TYR A 91 9.21 -9.43 3.14
C TYR A 91 7.93 -9.68 3.95
N LEU A 92 7.60 -10.94 4.22
CA LEU A 92 6.41 -11.27 5.00
C LEU A 92 6.48 -10.73 6.43
N GLY A 93 7.65 -10.73 7.07
CA GLY A 93 7.83 -10.18 8.41
C GLY A 93 7.53 -8.68 8.45
N VAL A 94 8.08 -7.91 7.52
CA VAL A 94 7.84 -6.46 7.42
C VAL A 94 6.39 -6.17 7.08
N THR A 95 5.87 -6.80 6.02
CA THR A 95 4.51 -6.53 5.54
C THR A 95 3.44 -6.92 6.54
N LEU A 96 3.55 -8.08 7.19
CA LEU A 96 2.57 -8.51 8.19
C LEU A 96 2.61 -7.64 9.45
N SER A 97 3.80 -7.18 9.87
CA SER A 97 3.93 -6.29 11.03
C SER A 97 3.28 -4.93 10.76
N LEU A 98 3.57 -4.33 9.60
CA LEU A 98 2.97 -3.05 9.22
C LEU A 98 1.46 -3.17 8.99
N SER A 99 1.01 -4.28 8.41
CA SER A 99 -0.43 -4.55 8.24
C SER A 99 -1.13 -4.72 9.59
N ALA A 100 -0.52 -5.42 10.54
CA ALA A 100 -1.05 -5.55 11.90
C ALA A 100 -1.12 -4.20 12.61
N ALA A 101 -0.07 -3.37 12.50
CA ALA A 101 -0.06 -2.00 13.00
C ALA A 101 -1.18 -1.15 12.40
N LEU A 102 -1.43 -1.28 11.09
CA LEU A 102 -2.53 -0.58 10.40
C LEU A 102 -3.90 -1.08 10.87
N VAL A 103 -4.11 -2.38 10.98
CA VAL A 103 -5.37 -2.96 11.45
C VAL A 103 -5.67 -2.56 12.89
N ILE A 104 -4.66 -2.52 13.76
CA ILE A 104 -4.83 -2.06 15.15
C ILE A 104 -5.05 -0.55 15.21
N GLY A 105 -4.20 0.23 14.53
CA GLY A 105 -4.22 1.69 14.60
C GLY A 105 -5.44 2.31 13.93
N MET A 106 -5.74 1.89 12.71
CA MET A 106 -6.86 2.42 11.93
C MET A 106 -8.10 1.51 11.96
N GLY A 107 -7.89 0.19 11.89
CA GLY A 107 -9.00 -0.75 11.80
C GLY A 107 -9.92 -0.75 13.03
N ILE A 108 -9.36 -0.64 14.24
CA ILE A 108 -10.18 -0.57 15.47
C ILE A 108 -11.08 0.68 15.47
N PRO A 109 -10.57 1.91 15.30
CA PRO A 109 -11.43 3.10 15.23
C PRO A 109 -12.44 3.05 14.10
N VAL A 110 -12.06 2.57 12.90
CA VAL A 110 -13.00 2.43 11.78
C VAL A 110 -14.17 1.50 12.14
N MET A 111 -13.91 0.37 12.79
CA MET A 111 -14.97 -0.56 13.21
C MET A 111 -15.86 0.01 14.33
N LEU A 112 -15.34 0.92 15.15
CA LEU A 112 -16.11 1.56 16.23
C LEU A 112 -16.99 2.71 15.72
N PHE A 113 -16.44 3.57 14.86
CA PHE A 113 -17.13 4.79 14.41
C PHE A 113 -17.90 4.62 13.09
N ALA A 114 -17.52 3.65 12.25
CA ALA A 114 -18.17 3.37 10.98
C ALA A 114 -18.26 1.85 10.70
N PRO A 115 -19.00 1.08 11.51
CA PRO A 115 -19.20 -0.35 11.33
C PRO A 115 -20.06 -0.61 10.07
N GLY A 116 -19.41 -0.68 8.92
CA GLY A 116 -20.06 -0.93 7.64
C GLY A 116 -19.08 -1.52 6.63
N ALA A 117 -19.61 -2.00 5.50
CA ALA A 117 -18.81 -2.60 4.43
C ALA A 117 -17.71 -1.64 3.95
N THR A 118 -18.02 -0.35 3.84
CA THR A 118 -17.10 0.71 3.43
C THR A 118 -15.88 0.84 4.34
N GLY A 119 -16.06 0.76 5.66
CA GLY A 119 -14.96 0.76 6.61
C GLY A 119 -14.06 -0.47 6.45
N LEU A 120 -14.66 -1.62 6.16
CA LEU A 120 -13.92 -2.85 5.88
C LEU A 120 -13.12 -2.75 4.56
N TYR A 121 -13.71 -2.18 3.50
CA TYR A 121 -13.00 -1.90 2.24
C TYR A 121 -11.83 -0.93 2.42
N LEU A 122 -11.96 0.08 3.30
CA LEU A 122 -10.87 1.00 3.63
C LEU A 122 -9.70 0.26 4.28
N VAL A 123 -9.98 -0.59 5.27
CA VAL A 123 -8.95 -1.39 5.96
C VAL A 123 -8.29 -2.38 5.01
N LEU A 124 -9.08 -3.11 4.21
CA LEU A 124 -8.55 -4.05 3.22
C LEU A 124 -7.66 -3.36 2.18
N THR A 125 -8.12 -2.24 1.62
CA THR A 125 -7.35 -1.42 0.68
C THR A 125 -6.03 -0.95 1.31
N GLY A 126 -6.08 -0.46 2.56
CA GLY A 126 -4.89 -0.06 3.30
C GLY A 126 -3.87 -1.19 3.44
N VAL A 127 -4.33 -2.42 3.74
CA VAL A 127 -3.47 -3.61 3.80
C VAL A 127 -2.85 -3.91 2.44
N PHE A 128 -3.63 -3.96 1.36
CA PHE A 128 -3.08 -4.21 0.01
C PHE A 128 -2.03 -3.17 -0.38
N ILE A 129 -2.31 -1.90 -0.09
CA ILE A 129 -1.35 -0.81 -0.33
C ILE A 129 -0.05 -1.03 0.45
N THR A 130 -0.12 -1.44 1.73
CA THR A 130 1.08 -1.82 2.49
C THR A 130 1.84 -2.95 1.79
N PHE A 131 1.17 -4.00 1.33
CA PHE A 131 1.83 -5.10 0.60
C PHE A 131 2.55 -4.63 -0.67
N ILE A 132 1.91 -3.75 -1.45
CA ILE A 132 2.44 -3.20 -2.71
C ILE A 132 3.66 -2.32 -2.45
N PHE A 133 3.55 -1.35 -1.54
CA PHE A 133 4.65 -0.41 -1.27
C PHE A 133 5.83 -1.07 -0.58
N VAL A 134 5.62 -2.09 0.27
CA VAL A 134 6.73 -2.90 0.79
C VAL A 134 7.40 -3.70 -0.34
N ALA A 135 6.64 -4.23 -1.31
CA ALA A 135 7.23 -4.97 -2.44
C ALA A 135 8.06 -4.04 -3.35
N LEU A 136 7.57 -2.82 -3.60
CA LEU A 136 8.30 -1.78 -4.33
C LEU A 136 9.56 -1.33 -3.58
N ALA A 137 9.49 -1.15 -2.26
CA ALA A 137 10.66 -0.86 -1.42
C ALA A 137 11.72 -1.94 -1.56
N PHE A 138 11.34 -3.21 -1.44
CA PHE A 138 12.27 -4.33 -1.58
C PHE A 138 12.89 -4.39 -2.97
N LEU A 139 12.10 -4.10 -4.02
CA LEU A 139 12.62 -3.98 -5.39
C LEU A 139 13.67 -2.87 -5.50
N ALA A 140 13.38 -1.67 -5.01
CA ALA A 140 14.31 -0.55 -5.00
C ALA A 140 15.59 -0.91 -4.23
N SER A 141 15.46 -1.48 -3.02
CA SER A 141 16.59 -1.85 -2.16
C SER A 141 17.47 -2.95 -2.74
N VAL A 142 16.91 -3.89 -3.50
CA VAL A 142 17.70 -4.95 -4.16
C VAL A 142 18.46 -4.41 -5.36
N LEU A 143 17.89 -3.42 -6.08
CA LEU A 143 18.53 -2.80 -7.24
C LEU A 143 19.73 -1.92 -6.86
N THR A 144 19.71 -1.29 -5.69
CA THR A 144 20.80 -0.41 -5.22
C THR A 144 21.60 -0.99 -4.07
N ARG A 145 22.94 -0.85 -4.11
CA ARG A 145 23.81 -1.24 -2.96
C ARG A 145 23.86 -0.17 -1.87
N ASP A 146 23.81 1.09 -2.28
CA ASP A 146 23.88 2.23 -1.38
C ASP A 146 22.53 2.50 -0.70
N LYS A 147 22.54 2.57 0.63
CA LYS A 147 21.36 2.83 1.47
C LYS A 147 20.69 4.17 1.13
N ALA A 148 21.47 5.23 0.94
CA ALA A 148 20.94 6.55 0.64
C ALA A 148 20.27 6.57 -0.75
N LYS A 149 20.90 5.94 -1.75
CA LYS A 149 20.31 5.83 -3.10
C LYS A 149 19.04 4.98 -3.10
N GLY A 150 19.01 3.87 -2.36
CA GLY A 150 17.82 3.01 -2.27
C GLY A 150 16.63 3.71 -1.63
N ILE A 151 16.86 4.44 -0.53
CA ILE A 151 15.83 5.28 0.09
C ILE A 151 15.35 6.37 -0.88
N GLY A 152 16.27 7.01 -1.61
CA GLY A 152 15.93 8.02 -2.62
C GLY A 152 15.03 7.47 -3.73
N ILE A 153 15.36 6.30 -4.30
CA ILE A 153 14.51 5.66 -5.33
C ILE A 153 13.14 5.27 -4.78
N ALA A 154 13.10 4.72 -3.57
CA ALA A 154 11.83 4.41 -2.90
C ALA A 154 10.96 5.66 -2.71
N LEU A 155 11.54 6.77 -2.25
CA LEU A 155 10.82 8.03 -2.12
C LEU A 155 10.34 8.57 -3.46
N LEU A 156 11.13 8.45 -4.52
CA LEU A 156 10.71 8.84 -5.88
C LEU A 156 9.56 7.96 -6.39
N LEU A 157 9.57 6.65 -6.12
CA LEU A 157 8.45 5.76 -6.46
C LEU A 157 7.18 6.16 -5.71
N TRP A 158 7.29 6.45 -4.42
CA TRP A 158 6.15 6.96 -3.66
C TRP A 158 5.64 8.29 -4.22
N PHE A 159 6.53 9.25 -4.46
CA PHE A 159 6.17 10.56 -5.00
C PHE A 159 5.51 10.44 -6.38
N TYR A 160 5.99 9.51 -7.21
CA TYR A 160 5.39 9.21 -8.50
C TYR A 160 3.95 8.72 -8.36
N PHE A 161 3.72 7.64 -7.61
CA PHE A 161 2.39 7.02 -7.49
C PHE A 161 1.40 7.85 -6.67
N ALA A 162 1.86 8.60 -5.67
CA ALA A 162 0.98 9.35 -4.77
C ALA A 162 0.63 10.75 -5.28
N LEU A 163 1.49 11.36 -6.12
CA LEU A 163 1.36 12.78 -6.49
C LEU A 163 1.53 13.03 -7.99
N ILE A 164 2.62 12.57 -8.60
CA ILE A 164 2.89 12.88 -10.02
C ILE A 164 1.86 12.22 -10.94
N TYR A 165 1.48 10.97 -10.65
CA TYR A 165 0.59 10.18 -11.50
C TYR A 165 -0.74 10.89 -11.76
N ASP A 166 -1.40 11.36 -10.69
CA ASP A 166 -2.67 12.09 -10.75
C ASP A 166 -2.55 13.34 -11.66
N GLY A 167 -1.43 14.06 -11.58
CA GLY A 167 -1.16 15.23 -12.43
C GLY A 167 -0.95 14.89 -13.90
N ILE A 168 -0.24 13.80 -14.19
CA ILE A 168 -0.05 13.30 -15.57
C ILE A 168 -1.39 12.86 -16.16
N VAL A 169 -2.18 12.10 -15.39
CA VAL A 169 -3.51 11.64 -15.83
C VAL A 169 -4.39 12.85 -16.11
N LEU A 170 -4.47 13.81 -15.18
CA LEU A 170 -5.26 15.04 -15.38
C LEU A 170 -4.85 15.78 -16.66
N PHE A 171 -3.54 15.93 -16.90
CA PHE A 171 -3.03 16.58 -18.11
C PHE A 171 -3.47 15.84 -19.39
N ILE A 172 -3.43 14.50 -19.40
CA ILE A 172 -3.88 13.70 -20.54
C ILE A 172 -5.40 13.85 -20.74
N LEU A 173 -6.18 13.74 -19.67
CA LEU A 173 -7.64 13.86 -19.75
C LEU A 173 -8.09 15.23 -20.23
N TYR A 174 -7.39 16.29 -19.80
CA TYR A 174 -7.64 17.64 -20.27
C TYR A 174 -7.26 17.81 -21.74
N SER A 175 -6.12 17.27 -22.15
CA SER A 175 -5.61 17.42 -23.53
C SER A 175 -6.46 16.67 -24.57
N PHE A 176 -7.14 15.59 -24.16
CA PHE A 176 -7.97 14.75 -25.02
C PHE A 176 -9.47 14.83 -24.65
N ALA A 177 -9.90 15.93 -24.03
CA ALA A 177 -11.28 16.08 -23.53
C ALA A 177 -12.36 15.91 -24.61
N ASP A 178 -12.03 16.13 -25.89
CA ASP A 178 -12.94 15.96 -27.03
C ASP A 178 -13.20 14.49 -27.42
N TYR A 179 -12.45 13.54 -26.86
CA TYR A 179 -12.58 12.11 -27.15
C TYR A 179 -13.27 11.34 -26.00
N PRO A 180 -13.97 10.23 -26.30
CA PRO A 180 -14.49 9.35 -25.26
C PRO A 180 -13.34 8.63 -24.54
N LEU A 181 -12.94 9.16 -23.38
CA LEU A 181 -11.80 8.65 -22.59
C LEU A 181 -12.20 7.64 -21.50
N GLU A 182 -13.43 7.14 -21.52
CA GLU A 182 -14.02 6.29 -20.48
C GLU A 182 -13.21 5.02 -20.17
N TYR A 183 -12.74 4.32 -21.21
CA TYR A 183 -11.89 3.14 -21.03
C TYR A 183 -10.43 3.52 -20.75
N ALA A 184 -9.97 4.66 -21.26
CA ALA A 184 -8.62 5.15 -21.03
C ALA A 184 -8.43 5.55 -19.56
N THR A 185 -9.38 6.28 -18.96
CA THR A 185 -9.38 6.65 -17.53
C THR A 185 -9.35 5.41 -16.66
N LEU A 186 -10.16 4.39 -16.97
CA LEU A 186 -10.19 3.12 -16.25
C LEU A 186 -8.81 2.43 -16.27
N THR A 187 -8.18 2.32 -17.44
CA THR A 187 -6.85 1.71 -17.55
C THR A 187 -5.78 2.51 -16.80
N MET A 188 -5.84 3.84 -16.87
CA MET A 188 -4.93 4.72 -16.11
C MET A 188 -5.11 4.53 -14.61
N THR A 189 -6.34 4.50 -14.11
CA THR A 189 -6.56 4.22 -12.68
C THR A 189 -6.07 2.84 -12.28
N ALA A 190 -6.22 1.81 -13.12
CA ALA A 190 -5.69 0.47 -12.82
C ALA A 190 -4.14 0.42 -12.74
N LEU A 191 -3.45 1.33 -13.43
CA LEU A 191 -2.00 1.47 -13.38
C LEU A 191 -1.49 2.17 -12.10
N ASN A 192 -2.37 2.80 -11.32
CA ASN A 192 -2.01 3.36 -10.02
C ASN A 192 -2.74 2.62 -8.89
N PRO A 193 -2.03 1.81 -8.07
CA PRO A 193 -2.66 1.08 -6.97
C PRO A 193 -3.29 2.00 -5.92
N VAL A 194 -2.79 3.24 -5.76
CA VAL A 194 -3.35 4.24 -4.84
C VAL A 194 -4.72 4.71 -5.33
N ASP A 195 -4.83 5.06 -6.61
CA ASP A 195 -6.09 5.48 -7.22
C ASP A 195 -7.11 4.35 -7.30
N LEU A 196 -6.66 3.15 -7.66
CA LEU A 196 -7.54 1.98 -7.68
C LEU A 196 -8.15 1.72 -6.30
N GLY A 197 -7.34 1.85 -5.24
CA GLY A 197 -7.80 1.78 -3.86
C GLY A 197 -8.77 2.90 -3.48
N ARG A 198 -8.48 4.12 -3.92
CA ARG A 198 -9.36 5.29 -3.73
C ARG A 198 -10.74 5.04 -4.32
N ILE A 199 -10.81 4.64 -5.58
CA ILE A 199 -12.08 4.37 -6.28
C ILE A 199 -12.84 3.23 -5.62
N MET A 200 -12.16 2.16 -5.21
CA MET A 200 -12.81 1.03 -4.53
C MET A 200 -13.53 1.44 -3.25
N VAL A 201 -12.92 2.30 -2.43
CA VAL A 201 -13.55 2.80 -1.20
C VAL A 201 -14.65 3.82 -1.52
N LEU A 202 -14.42 4.73 -2.47
CA LEU A 202 -15.38 5.77 -2.85
C LEU A 202 -16.68 5.22 -3.45
N LEU A 203 -16.63 4.13 -4.20
CA LEU A 203 -17.83 3.51 -4.76
C LEU A 203 -18.75 2.91 -3.69
N ASN A 204 -18.18 2.53 -2.55
CA ASN A 204 -18.91 2.02 -1.40
C ASN A 204 -19.32 3.12 -0.42
N LEU A 205 -18.85 4.35 -0.62
CA LEU A 205 -19.44 5.53 0.00
C LEU A 205 -20.61 5.95 -0.91
N ASP A 206 -21.81 6.18 -0.38
CA ASP A 206 -22.98 6.69 -1.13
C ASP A 206 -22.74 8.10 -1.76
N VAL A 207 -21.51 8.57 -1.67
CA VAL A 207 -20.90 9.74 -2.27
C VAL A 207 -20.51 9.52 -3.75
N SER A 208 -20.74 8.31 -4.30
CA SER A 208 -20.55 7.99 -5.74
C SER A 208 -21.20 9.01 -6.70
N ALA A 209 -22.27 9.68 -6.27
CA ALA A 209 -22.94 10.74 -7.03
C ALA A 209 -22.10 12.01 -7.22
N LEU A 210 -21.11 12.29 -6.35
CA LEU A 210 -20.21 13.44 -6.47
C LEU A 210 -19.10 13.22 -7.51
N MET A 211 -18.92 12.00 -8.02
CA MET A 211 -17.89 11.68 -9.02
C MET A 211 -18.32 11.99 -10.47
N GLY A 212 -19.54 12.51 -10.67
CA GLY A 212 -20.06 12.85 -11.99
C GLY A 212 -20.24 11.64 -12.93
N TYR A 213 -20.16 11.88 -14.24
CA TYR A 213 -20.39 10.86 -15.28
C TYR A 213 -19.42 9.68 -15.22
N THR A 214 -18.15 9.92 -14.85
CA THR A 214 -17.15 8.85 -14.65
C THR A 214 -17.47 7.99 -13.43
N GLY A 215 -18.11 8.56 -12.40
CA GLY A 215 -18.63 7.82 -11.25
C GLY A 215 -19.67 6.77 -11.61
N ALA A 216 -20.55 7.07 -12.58
CA ALA A 216 -21.56 6.12 -13.06
C ALA A 216 -20.93 4.92 -13.79
N LEU A 217 -19.88 5.17 -14.58
CA LEU A 217 -19.09 4.13 -15.24
C LEU A 217 -18.28 3.30 -14.24
N TYR A 218 -17.65 3.94 -13.25
CA TYR A 218 -16.99 3.21 -12.19
C TYR A 218 -17.99 2.37 -11.38
N LYS A 219 -19.19 2.89 -11.10
CA LYS A 219 -20.23 2.13 -10.41
C LYS A 219 -20.75 0.96 -11.24
N SER A 220 -20.89 1.09 -12.56
CA SER A 220 -21.35 -0.02 -13.42
C SER A 220 -20.29 -1.12 -13.55
N ILE A 221 -19.00 -0.76 -13.62
CA ILE A 221 -17.90 -1.72 -13.78
C ILE A 221 -17.49 -2.31 -12.42
N PHE A 222 -17.10 -1.45 -11.48
CA PHE A 222 -16.55 -1.82 -10.17
C PHE A 222 -17.60 -2.02 -9.07
N GLY A 223 -18.85 -1.57 -9.27
CA GLY A 223 -19.95 -1.89 -8.35
C GLY A 223 -20.47 -3.32 -8.51
N SER A 224 -20.06 -4.02 -9.58
CA SER A 224 -20.33 -5.44 -9.75
C SER A 224 -19.34 -6.30 -8.95
N MET A 225 -19.75 -7.49 -8.49
CA MET A 225 -18.85 -8.44 -7.83
C MET A 225 -17.63 -8.78 -8.70
N TRP A 226 -17.81 -8.85 -10.02
CA TRP A 226 -16.74 -9.06 -10.99
C TRP A 226 -15.73 -7.91 -11.03
N GLY A 227 -16.18 -6.67 -10.93
CA GLY A 227 -15.32 -5.49 -10.87
C GLY A 227 -14.52 -5.39 -9.58
N ILE A 228 -15.12 -5.75 -8.44
CA ILE A 228 -14.41 -5.82 -7.16
C ILE A 228 -13.30 -6.88 -7.22
N VAL A 229 -13.63 -8.08 -7.72
CA VAL A 229 -12.65 -9.17 -7.87
C VAL A 229 -11.52 -8.78 -8.84
N SER A 230 -11.83 -8.12 -9.95
CA SER A 230 -10.81 -7.67 -10.90
C SER A 230 -9.89 -6.60 -10.31
N ALA A 231 -10.43 -5.63 -9.55
CA ALA A 231 -9.64 -4.62 -8.87
C ALA A 231 -8.65 -5.22 -7.85
N PHE A 232 -9.12 -6.13 -6.99
CA PHE A 232 -8.22 -6.84 -6.07
C PHE A 232 -7.24 -7.75 -6.82
N GLY A 233 -7.63 -8.32 -7.96
CA GLY A 233 -6.73 -9.03 -8.86
C GLY A 233 -5.60 -8.14 -9.37
N VAL A 234 -5.89 -6.92 -9.81
CA VAL A 234 -4.88 -5.93 -10.24
C VAL A 234 -3.98 -5.52 -9.07
N MET A 235 -4.53 -5.30 -7.87
CA MET A 235 -3.71 -5.05 -6.68
C MET A 235 -2.78 -6.22 -6.36
N LEU A 236 -3.24 -7.46 -6.52
CA LEU A 236 -2.41 -8.66 -6.34
C LEU A 236 -1.27 -8.72 -7.38
N LEU A 237 -1.52 -8.31 -8.62
CA LEU A 237 -0.47 -8.18 -9.64
C LEU A 237 0.58 -7.14 -9.22
N TRP A 238 0.14 -5.99 -8.69
CA TRP A 238 1.03 -4.97 -8.13
C TRP A 238 1.86 -5.46 -6.93
N VAL A 239 1.41 -6.48 -6.21
CA VAL A 239 2.23 -7.14 -5.17
C VAL A 239 3.21 -8.13 -5.81
N THR A 240 2.69 -9.02 -6.64
CA THR A 240 3.43 -10.20 -7.13
C THR A 240 4.52 -9.85 -8.13
N ILE A 241 4.29 -8.90 -9.06
CA ILE A 241 5.27 -8.48 -10.07
C ILE A 241 6.56 -7.95 -9.42
N PRO A 242 6.53 -6.91 -8.56
CA PRO A 242 7.75 -6.41 -7.91
C PRO A 242 8.35 -7.42 -6.94
N LEU A 243 7.54 -8.25 -6.27
CA LEU A 243 8.03 -9.28 -5.35
C LEU A 243 8.81 -10.40 -6.07
N ILE A 244 8.28 -10.90 -7.19
CA ILE A 244 8.97 -11.92 -8.00
C ILE A 244 10.24 -11.34 -8.62
N THR A 245 10.16 -10.12 -9.15
CA THR A 245 11.31 -9.42 -9.75
C THR A 245 12.42 -9.22 -8.72
N SER A 246 12.10 -8.66 -7.56
CA SER A 246 13.07 -8.44 -6.47
C SER A 246 13.67 -9.74 -5.95
N ARG A 247 12.86 -10.80 -5.77
CA ARG A 247 13.34 -12.13 -5.39
C ARG A 247 14.35 -12.69 -6.41
N ASN A 248 14.04 -12.60 -7.70
CA ASN A 248 14.89 -13.15 -8.76
C ASN A 248 16.23 -12.42 -8.84
N ILE A 249 16.23 -11.10 -8.64
CA ILE A 249 17.46 -10.30 -8.59
C ILE A 249 18.27 -10.64 -7.34
N PHE A 250 17.62 -10.75 -6.18
CA PHE A 250 18.28 -11.09 -4.91
C PHE A 250 18.97 -12.46 -4.94
N GLN A 251 18.38 -13.44 -5.62
CA GLN A 251 18.99 -14.77 -5.76
C GLN A 251 20.32 -14.75 -6.53
N LYS A 252 20.41 -13.90 -7.56
CA LYS A 252 21.57 -13.78 -8.44
C LYS A 252 22.64 -12.82 -7.90
N ARG A 253 22.32 -12.05 -6.85
CA ARG A 253 23.22 -11.06 -6.28
C ARG A 253 24.31 -11.76 -5.47
N ASP A 254 25.55 -11.32 -5.65
CA ASP A 254 26.63 -11.68 -4.74
C ASP A 254 26.41 -10.90 -3.44
N LEU A 255 26.14 -11.66 -2.38
CA LEU A 255 26.09 -11.24 -0.99
C LEU A 255 27.41 -11.67 -0.37
#